data_AF-A0A9D1SDZ2-F1
#
_entry.id   AF-A0A9D1SDZ2-F1
#
_cell.length_a   1.000
_cell.length_b   1.000
_cell.length_c   1.000
_cell.angle_alpha   90.00
_cell.angle_beta   90.00
_cell.angle_gamma   90.00
#
_symmetry.space_group_name_H-M   'P 1'
#
loop_
_entity.id
_entity.type
_entity.pdbx_description
1 polymer ?
#
loop_
_entity_poly.entity_id
_entity_poly.type
_entity_poly.pdbx_seq_one_letter_code
_entity_poly.pdbx_strand_id
1 'polypeptide(L)'
;MNKKIGGKLSAKRKAILAGACAAAAVLCVLLYVSVETYNDGLEVENGTGRLVTRFPIYKDSVFSGWEPDTGILLSWHDKTIEIGEESEVSLGGVLYPVTTRDRTLEYSSSNNDIAEVDNEGNITVKNPGSVEITVSNEYTGQSSKAYLQVVQPVEDFFLQKSTITLYTTDTGVRLASEVVPDNASNTAVQWYSKDTDIVEVDQTGRLKPINTGMTEVVARTTDGGFTGKCFVNVIEEVIKAESVTIQNKEDVQLSRGETWIAAVSVLPSNAKNKTVSWSSDNEDVATVTQTGKVTAVGAGTAVITAQSPDGPSDTVEITVSGTGSGNVIDMNGTGASEGGVTYVTYDMTLEDMAALQMTLSPAPKNGSGGGASLEDVTDYLDPNQFSAGAYKYQFLDLSHYNGISEDELNAYLENKGILRGQAAAFIEAARTYNISEIYLVAHACLETGNGTSQLASGVEVNGVTVYNMYGIAAYDNSALSSGSQKAYKEGWTSPEAAIIGGAAWISEYYINSADGRQNTLYKMRWNPDNPGEHMYATDIEWAVKQAVIIDRLASQFPDASFAYEIPVYSGSNAAVIEE
;
A
#
# COMPACT_ATOMS: atom_id res chain seq x y z
N MET A 1 21.62 -72.28 29.41
CA MET A 1 22.81 -71.44 29.69
C MET A 1 22.38 -69.99 29.74
N ASN A 2 22.86 -69.25 30.75
CA ASN A 2 22.67 -67.82 31.08
C ASN A 2 22.56 -66.87 29.86
N LYS A 3 21.79 -65.78 29.89
CA LYS A 3 21.98 -64.61 30.78
C LYS A 3 20.75 -63.67 30.75
N LYS A 4 20.30 -63.22 31.93
CA LYS A 4 19.43 -62.05 32.17
C LYS A 4 20.14 -60.74 31.79
N ILE A 5 19.37 -59.66 31.56
CA ILE A 5 19.39 -58.37 32.30
C ILE A 5 18.23 -57.50 31.79
N GLY A 6 17.42 -56.98 32.71
CA GLY A 6 16.51 -55.86 32.50
C GLY A 6 16.94 -54.67 33.36
N GLY A 7 16.30 -53.50 33.19
CA GLY A 7 16.33 -52.45 34.20
C GLY A 7 16.25 -51.01 33.69
N LYS A 8 15.09 -50.39 33.94
CA LYS A 8 14.85 -49.06 34.54
C LYS A 8 15.72 -47.88 34.07
N LEU A 9 15.07 -46.87 33.50
CA LEU A 9 15.48 -45.47 33.65
C LEU A 9 14.70 -44.82 34.81
N SER A 10 15.43 -44.33 35.81
CA SER A 10 14.97 -43.25 36.70
C SER A 10 16.13 -42.30 36.98
N ALA A 11 15.86 -41.00 36.75
CA ALA A 11 16.37 -39.82 37.44
C ALA A 11 17.83 -39.78 37.96
N LYS A 12 18.58 -38.77 37.49
CA LYS A 12 19.55 -37.98 38.29
C LYS A 12 19.89 -36.68 37.53
N ARG A 13 19.47 -35.50 38.02
CA ARG A 13 20.14 -34.64 39.05
C ARG A 13 21.34 -33.86 38.44
N LYS A 14 21.40 -32.52 38.41
CA LYS A 14 21.62 -31.50 39.49
C LYS A 14 21.63 -30.10 38.80
N ALA A 15 20.95 -29.03 39.24
CA ALA A 15 21.07 -28.17 40.43
C ALA A 15 22.31 -27.23 40.46
N ILE A 16 22.13 -25.89 40.38
CA ILE A 16 22.44 -24.83 41.40
C ILE A 16 22.52 -23.39 40.79
N LEU A 17 21.92 -22.45 41.54
CA LEU A 17 21.89 -20.96 41.56
C LEU A 17 23.00 -20.12 40.87
N ALA A 18 22.61 -18.98 40.27
CA ALA A 18 22.91 -17.60 40.75
C ALA A 18 22.35 -16.49 39.82
N GLY A 19 21.78 -15.41 40.38
CA GLY A 19 21.55 -14.12 39.71
C GLY A 19 20.23 -13.43 40.04
N ALA A 20 20.23 -12.51 41.01
CA ALA A 20 19.08 -11.69 41.42
C ALA A 20 19.02 -10.37 40.63
N CYS A 21 17.81 -9.90 40.26
CA CYS A 21 17.27 -8.56 40.55
C CYS A 21 15.95 -8.24 39.78
N ALA A 22 15.02 -7.67 40.54
CA ALA A 22 13.74 -7.01 40.25
C ALA A 22 13.43 -6.51 38.82
N ALA A 23 12.20 -6.77 38.34
CA ALA A 23 11.14 -5.75 38.12
C ALA A 23 9.89 -6.33 37.40
N ALA A 24 8.73 -6.12 38.04
CA ALA A 24 7.38 -5.82 37.48
C ALA A 24 6.60 -6.81 36.57
N ALA A 25 5.32 -6.95 36.95
CA ALA A 25 4.10 -7.12 36.16
C ALA A 25 3.56 -8.53 35.82
N VAL A 26 2.63 -8.96 36.68
CA VAL A 26 1.30 -9.57 36.40
C VAL A 26 1.21 -10.61 35.27
N LEU A 27 1.09 -11.88 35.66
CA LEU A 27 0.36 -12.90 34.88
C LEU A 27 -0.38 -13.83 35.86
N CYS A 28 -1.61 -13.46 36.22
CA CYS A 28 -2.52 -14.37 36.92
C CYS A 28 -3.12 -15.34 35.89
N VAL A 29 -2.51 -16.53 35.80
CA VAL A 29 -3.15 -17.71 35.20
C VAL A 29 -4.27 -18.14 36.15
N LEU A 30 -5.52 -17.83 35.83
CA LEU A 30 -6.67 -18.45 36.48
C LEU A 30 -6.86 -19.85 35.89
N LEU A 31 -6.49 -20.85 36.70
CA LEU A 31 -6.89 -22.23 36.55
C LEU A 31 -8.41 -22.33 36.59
N TYR A 32 -9.01 -22.66 35.45
CA TYR A 32 -10.39 -23.13 35.36
C TYR A 32 -10.48 -24.47 36.12
N VAL A 33 -11.12 -24.47 37.29
CA VAL A 33 -11.56 -25.69 37.96
C VAL A 33 -13.03 -25.86 37.62
N SER A 34 -13.33 -26.70 36.64
CA SER A 34 -14.68 -27.22 36.44
C SER A 34 -15.02 -28.13 37.63
N VAL A 35 -15.88 -27.65 38.53
CA VAL A 35 -16.51 -28.53 39.54
C VAL A 35 -17.81 -29.03 38.92
N GLU A 36 -17.81 -30.27 38.43
CA GLU A 36 -19.04 -31.03 38.25
C GLU A 36 -19.66 -31.24 39.63
N THR A 37 -20.84 -30.69 39.89
CA THR A 37 -21.59 -31.03 41.12
C THR A 37 -22.65 -32.07 40.83
N TYR A 38 -22.50 -33.15 41.59
CA TYR A 38 -23.31 -34.35 41.66
C TYR A 38 -24.77 -34.09 42.06
N ASN A 39 -25.64 -34.90 41.47
CA ASN A 39 -27.06 -35.05 41.73
C ASN A 39 -27.27 -35.97 42.95
N ASP A 40 -28.16 -35.64 43.89
CA ASP A 40 -28.87 -36.64 44.71
C ASP A 40 -30.02 -36.04 45.54
N GLY A 41 -31.20 -36.67 45.45
CA GLY A 41 -32.30 -36.52 46.42
C GLY A 41 -33.69 -36.27 45.82
N LEU A 42 -34.36 -37.33 45.33
CA LEU A 42 -35.82 -37.35 45.13
C LEU A 42 -36.50 -37.68 46.47
N GLU A 43 -37.40 -36.82 46.95
CA GLU A 43 -38.44 -37.23 47.90
C GLU A 43 -39.82 -37.09 47.26
N VAL A 44 -40.62 -38.15 47.39
CA VAL A 44 -41.98 -38.25 46.87
C VAL A 44 -42.95 -38.14 48.04
N GLU A 45 -43.80 -37.12 48.03
CA GLU A 45 -45.03 -37.12 48.82
C GLU A 45 -46.21 -36.56 48.00
N ASN A 46 -47.24 -37.38 47.85
CA ASN A 46 -48.60 -37.03 47.40
C ASN A 46 -48.78 -36.41 46.00
N GLY A 47 -48.36 -37.15 44.96
CA GLY A 47 -49.09 -37.20 43.68
C GLY A 47 -49.08 -35.94 42.79
N THR A 48 -48.32 -34.90 43.13
CA THR A 48 -47.98 -33.80 42.21
C THR A 48 -46.48 -33.55 42.29
N GLY A 49 -45.75 -33.90 41.22
CA GLY A 49 -44.30 -33.70 41.16
C GLY A 49 -43.98 -32.21 41.11
N ARG A 50 -43.43 -31.66 42.19
CA ARG A 50 -42.81 -30.33 42.21
C ARG A 50 -41.30 -30.52 42.20
N LEU A 51 -40.63 -30.09 41.13
CA LEU A 51 -39.18 -29.92 41.11
C LEU A 51 -38.82 -28.81 42.11
N VAL A 52 -38.18 -29.18 43.21
CA VAL A 52 -37.51 -28.24 44.11
C VAL A 52 -36.02 -28.34 43.84
N THR A 53 -35.50 -27.45 43.01
CA THR A 53 -34.06 -27.26 42.88
C THR A 53 -33.59 -26.45 44.08
N ARG A 54 -32.89 -27.10 45.01
CA ARG A 54 -32.13 -26.39 46.04
C ARG A 54 -30.87 -25.86 45.37
N PHE A 55 -30.89 -24.59 44.94
CA PHE A 55 -29.70 -23.92 44.44
C PHE A 55 -28.70 -23.74 45.59
N PRO A 56 -27.39 -23.93 45.36
CA PRO A 56 -26.38 -23.66 46.37
C PRO A 56 -26.41 -22.16 46.71
N ILE A 57 -26.60 -21.87 47.99
CA ILE A 57 -26.53 -20.52 48.54
C ILE A 57 -25.05 -20.10 48.53
N TYR A 58 -24.70 -19.06 47.76
CA TYR A 58 -23.35 -18.50 47.75
C TYR A 58 -23.06 -17.78 49.08
N LYS A 59 -21.79 -17.81 49.47
CA LYS A 59 -21.27 -17.48 50.81
C LYS A 59 -21.47 -16.03 51.28
N ASP A 60 -21.90 -15.14 50.38
CA ASP A 60 -22.18 -13.72 50.69
C ASP A 60 -23.68 -13.42 50.88
N SER A 61 -24.53 -14.45 50.85
CA SER A 61 -25.94 -14.33 51.19
C SER A 61 -26.07 -14.17 52.71
N VAL A 62 -26.14 -12.94 53.20
CA VAL A 62 -26.32 -12.64 54.63
C VAL A 62 -27.74 -13.02 55.03
N PHE A 63 -27.92 -14.28 55.45
CA PHE A 63 -29.11 -14.74 56.14
C PHE A 63 -28.84 -14.68 57.64
N SER A 64 -29.41 -13.68 58.33
CA SER A 64 -29.21 -13.48 59.76
C SER A 64 -30.53 -13.32 60.51
N GLY A 65 -31.04 -14.43 61.06
CA GLY A 65 -31.81 -14.48 62.31
C GLY A 65 -33.32 -14.24 62.25
N TRP A 66 -34.07 -15.17 62.85
CA TRP A 66 -35.43 -15.15 63.46
C TRP A 66 -36.63 -14.41 62.83
N GLU A 67 -36.49 -13.66 61.75
CA GLU A 67 -37.57 -13.39 60.78
C GLU A 67 -37.43 -14.38 59.61
N PRO A 68 -38.48 -14.72 58.84
CA PRO A 68 -38.29 -15.53 57.64
C PRO A 68 -37.36 -14.75 56.70
N ASP A 69 -36.11 -15.21 56.60
CA ASP A 69 -35.05 -14.69 55.75
C ASP A 69 -35.61 -14.19 54.41
N THR A 70 -35.74 -12.86 54.28
CA THR A 70 -36.32 -12.21 53.11
C THR A 70 -35.18 -11.72 52.21
N GLY A 71 -35.15 -12.13 50.93
CA GLY A 71 -34.06 -11.78 50.02
C GLY A 71 -34.30 -12.22 48.57
N ILE A 72 -33.51 -11.70 47.63
CA ILE A 72 -33.62 -12.00 46.19
C ILE A 72 -32.45 -12.90 45.77
N LEU A 73 -32.75 -14.10 45.28
CA LEU A 73 -31.76 -15.01 44.69
C LEU A 73 -31.67 -14.77 43.18
N LEU A 74 -30.46 -14.56 42.66
CA LEU A 74 -30.20 -14.31 41.23
C LEU A 74 -29.75 -15.58 40.50
N SER A 75 -30.07 -15.68 39.21
CA SER A 75 -29.64 -16.79 38.34
C SER A 75 -28.14 -16.82 38.09
N TRP A 76 -27.47 -15.67 38.20
CA TRP A 76 -26.02 -15.50 38.16
C TRP A 76 -25.64 -14.19 38.87
N HIS A 77 -24.37 -14.09 39.31
CA HIS A 77 -23.84 -12.91 39.98
C HIS A 77 -22.77 -12.20 39.15
N ASP A 78 -22.00 -12.94 38.35
CA ASP A 78 -21.00 -12.41 37.42
C ASP A 78 -21.15 -13.10 36.06
N LYS A 79 -21.18 -12.33 34.97
CA LYS A 79 -21.23 -12.87 33.60
C LYS A 79 -20.36 -12.01 32.67
N THR A 80 -19.66 -12.64 31.73
CA THR A 80 -18.98 -11.96 30.61
C THR A 80 -19.68 -12.35 29.31
N ILE A 81 -19.94 -11.38 28.44
CA ILE A 81 -20.59 -11.57 27.14
C ILE A 81 -19.76 -10.88 26.07
N GLU A 82 -19.54 -11.55 24.95
CA GLU A 82 -18.99 -10.94 23.72
C GLU A 82 -20.12 -10.41 22.84
N ILE A 83 -19.98 -9.18 22.35
CA ILE A 83 -20.92 -8.61 21.38
C ILE A 83 -20.87 -9.46 20.12
N GLY A 84 -22.04 -9.96 19.68
CA GLY A 84 -22.19 -10.78 18.48
C GLY A 84 -22.28 -12.29 18.71
N GLU A 85 -21.93 -12.82 19.89
CA GLU A 85 -21.94 -14.29 20.14
C GLU A 85 -23.27 -14.86 20.69
N GLU A 86 -24.15 -14.08 21.33
CA GLU A 86 -25.42 -14.61 21.87
C GLU A 86 -26.64 -13.74 21.52
N SER A 87 -27.73 -14.42 21.14
CA SER A 87 -28.99 -13.79 20.75
C SER A 87 -29.85 -13.32 21.92
N GLU A 88 -29.69 -13.83 23.16
CA GLU A 88 -30.47 -13.39 24.33
C GLU A 88 -29.70 -13.61 25.65
N VAL A 89 -29.45 -12.54 26.42
CA VAL A 89 -28.91 -12.59 27.79
C VAL A 89 -30.05 -12.25 28.75
N SER A 90 -30.27 -13.03 29.82
CA SER A 90 -31.28 -12.69 30.83
C SER A 90 -30.82 -12.94 32.26
N LEU A 91 -31.35 -12.16 33.19
CA LEU A 91 -31.14 -12.27 34.64
C LEU A 91 -32.44 -12.67 35.34
N GLY A 92 -32.51 -13.93 35.77
CA GLY A 92 -33.62 -14.41 36.59
C GLY A 92 -33.45 -14.01 38.06
N GLY A 93 -34.54 -13.58 38.70
CA GLY A 93 -34.60 -13.30 40.12
C GLY A 93 -35.72 -14.09 40.82
N VAL A 94 -35.49 -14.55 42.05
CA VAL A 94 -36.49 -15.22 42.89
C VAL A 94 -36.52 -14.61 44.29
N LEU A 95 -37.65 -13.98 44.65
CA LEU A 95 -37.89 -13.43 45.99
C LEU A 95 -38.27 -14.52 47.00
N TYR A 96 -37.56 -14.56 48.12
CA TYR A 96 -37.85 -15.39 49.30
C TYR A 96 -38.32 -14.52 50.48
N PRO A 97 -39.19 -15.04 51.37
CA PRO A 97 -39.88 -16.32 51.19
C PRO A 97 -40.88 -16.24 50.02
N VAL A 98 -41.06 -17.34 49.30
CA VAL A 98 -41.96 -17.38 48.12
C VAL A 98 -43.44 -17.12 48.45
N THR A 99 -43.77 -17.06 49.74
CA THR A 99 -45.08 -16.69 50.31
C THR A 99 -45.26 -15.18 50.46
N THR A 100 -44.27 -14.36 50.09
CA THR A 100 -44.37 -12.89 50.13
C THR A 100 -45.56 -12.42 49.32
N ARG A 101 -46.34 -11.48 49.86
CA ARG A 101 -47.61 -11.03 49.27
C ARG A 101 -47.42 -10.38 47.90
N ASP A 102 -46.43 -9.50 47.78
CA ASP A 102 -46.04 -8.87 46.54
C ASP A 102 -44.64 -9.35 46.13
N ARG A 103 -44.55 -9.98 44.97
CA ARG A 103 -43.34 -10.61 44.43
C ARG A 103 -42.86 -9.94 43.15
N THR A 104 -43.39 -8.76 42.84
CA THR A 104 -43.00 -7.99 41.66
C THR A 104 -41.52 -7.63 41.78
N LEU A 105 -40.74 -8.05 40.80
CA LEU A 105 -39.32 -7.71 40.72
C LEU A 105 -39.15 -6.55 39.75
N GLU A 106 -38.29 -5.62 40.13
CA GLU A 106 -37.90 -4.48 39.31
C GLU A 106 -36.44 -4.61 38.95
N TYR A 107 -36.16 -4.44 37.66
CA TYR A 107 -34.82 -4.53 37.10
C TYR A 107 -34.33 -3.14 36.72
N SER A 108 -33.08 -2.86 37.02
CA SER A 108 -32.43 -1.63 36.59
C SER A 108 -30.98 -1.89 36.25
N SER A 109 -30.52 -1.24 35.19
CA SER A 109 -29.12 -1.21 34.82
C SER A 109 -28.50 0.09 35.35
N SER A 110 -27.29 -0.02 35.87
CA SER A 110 -26.49 1.15 36.25
C SER A 110 -26.00 1.96 35.03
N ASN A 111 -25.99 1.37 33.82
CA ASN A 111 -25.65 2.07 32.59
C ASN A 111 -26.31 1.44 31.35
N ASN A 112 -27.41 2.04 30.89
CA ASN A 112 -28.17 1.60 29.72
C ASN A 112 -27.44 1.79 28.37
N ASP A 113 -26.33 2.54 28.33
CA ASP A 113 -25.49 2.65 27.14
C ASP A 113 -24.60 1.41 26.97
N ILE A 114 -24.29 0.68 28.04
CA ILE A 114 -23.54 -0.58 28.02
C ILE A 114 -24.50 -1.75 27.84
N ALA A 115 -25.49 -1.87 28.74
CA ALA A 115 -26.54 -2.87 28.64
C ALA A 115 -27.85 -2.36 29.26
N GLU A 116 -28.95 -2.60 28.57
CA GLU A 116 -30.31 -2.27 29.04
C GLU A 116 -31.01 -3.56 29.49
N VAL A 117 -31.80 -3.46 30.56
CA VAL A 117 -32.59 -4.60 31.09
C VAL A 117 -34.07 -4.23 31.09
N ASP A 118 -34.91 -5.13 30.59
CA ASP A 118 -36.36 -4.98 30.60
C ASP A 118 -37.00 -5.48 31.91
N ASN A 119 -38.32 -5.34 32.04
CA ASN A 119 -39.06 -5.75 33.24
C ASN A 119 -39.15 -7.28 33.43
N GLU A 120 -38.78 -8.07 32.43
CA GLU A 120 -38.74 -9.53 32.49
C GLU A 120 -37.33 -10.05 32.82
N GLY A 121 -36.34 -9.13 32.90
CA GLY A 121 -34.94 -9.45 33.15
C GLY A 121 -34.16 -9.79 31.88
N ASN A 122 -34.70 -9.55 30.68
CA ASN A 122 -33.95 -9.70 29.43
C ASN A 122 -33.00 -8.51 29.25
N ILE A 123 -31.76 -8.79 28.86
CA ILE A 123 -30.66 -7.84 28.78
C ILE A 123 -30.23 -7.69 27.31
N THR A 124 -30.28 -6.46 26.81
CA THR A 124 -29.73 -6.08 25.51
C THR A 124 -28.37 -5.40 25.71
N VAL A 125 -27.29 -6.05 25.28
CA VAL A 125 -25.94 -5.46 25.29
C VAL A 125 -25.78 -4.51 24.09
N LYS A 126 -25.10 -3.38 24.30
CA LYS A 126 -24.95 -2.32 23.28
C LYS A 126 -23.50 -1.93 23.07
N ASN A 127 -22.78 -1.64 24.15
CA ASN A 127 -21.38 -1.21 24.11
C ASN A 127 -20.54 -2.02 25.09
N PRO A 128 -19.24 -2.20 24.81
CA PRO A 128 -18.33 -2.83 25.74
C PRO A 128 -18.18 -2.03 27.03
N GLY A 129 -18.02 -2.73 28.15
CA GLY A 129 -17.88 -2.12 29.46
C GLY A 129 -18.44 -2.99 30.59
N SER A 130 -18.27 -2.53 31.82
CA SER A 130 -18.82 -3.20 33.01
C SER A 130 -20.09 -2.50 33.46
N VAL A 131 -21.13 -3.28 33.76
CA VAL A 131 -22.41 -2.76 34.24
C VAL A 131 -22.96 -3.61 35.39
N GLU A 132 -23.48 -2.95 36.41
CA GLU A 132 -24.24 -3.58 37.48
C GLU A 132 -25.73 -3.60 37.11
N ILE A 133 -26.36 -4.77 37.21
CA ILE A 133 -27.80 -4.97 37.10
C ILE A 133 -28.36 -5.21 38.50
N THR A 134 -29.23 -4.32 38.96
CA THR A 134 -29.92 -4.44 40.24
C THR A 134 -31.31 -5.02 40.04
N VAL A 135 -31.64 -6.04 40.83
CA VAL A 135 -32.99 -6.60 40.95
C VAL A 135 -33.51 -6.23 42.34
N SER A 136 -34.67 -5.57 42.40
CA SER A 136 -35.25 -5.08 43.65
C SER A 136 -36.72 -5.44 43.79
N ASN A 137 -37.25 -5.35 45.00
CA ASN A 137 -38.65 -5.49 45.29
C ASN A 137 -39.08 -4.39 46.28
N GLU A 138 -39.96 -3.49 45.83
CA GLU A 138 -40.40 -2.33 46.62
C GLU A 138 -41.09 -2.74 47.92
N TYR A 139 -41.93 -3.78 47.89
CA TYR A 139 -42.73 -4.23 49.04
C TYR A 139 -41.87 -4.69 50.22
N THR A 140 -40.77 -5.39 49.95
CA THR A 140 -39.84 -5.89 50.98
C THR A 140 -38.66 -4.96 51.22
N GLY A 141 -38.40 -4.01 50.31
CA GLY A 141 -37.21 -3.17 50.32
C GLY A 141 -35.90 -3.92 50.03
N GLN A 142 -35.97 -5.18 49.59
CA GLN A 142 -34.80 -6.00 49.31
C GLN A 142 -34.26 -5.73 47.90
N SER A 143 -32.94 -5.84 47.74
CA SER A 143 -32.26 -5.73 46.44
C SER A 143 -31.07 -6.67 46.37
N SER A 144 -30.83 -7.24 45.20
CA SER A 144 -29.64 -8.01 44.86
C SER A 144 -29.01 -7.48 43.58
N LYS A 145 -27.70 -7.70 43.40
CA LYS A 145 -26.91 -7.14 42.30
C LYS A 145 -26.18 -8.25 41.55
N ALA A 146 -26.12 -8.12 40.24
CA ALA A 146 -25.26 -8.90 39.37
C ALA A 146 -24.37 -7.98 38.52
N TYR A 147 -23.19 -8.46 38.15
CA TYR A 147 -22.20 -7.73 37.38
C TYR A 147 -22.04 -8.37 36.00
N LEU A 148 -22.21 -7.56 34.96
CA LEU A 148 -22.09 -7.96 33.57
C LEU A 148 -20.90 -7.24 32.95
N GLN A 149 -19.96 -8.00 32.39
CA GLN A 149 -18.87 -7.50 31.57
C GLN A 149 -19.20 -7.73 30.10
N VAL A 150 -19.40 -6.66 29.34
CA VAL A 150 -19.56 -6.71 27.89
C VAL A 150 -18.20 -6.49 27.23
N VAL A 151 -17.84 -7.37 26.31
CA VAL A 151 -16.57 -7.35 25.57
C VAL A 151 -16.88 -7.24 24.09
N GLN A 152 -16.22 -6.31 23.40
CA GLN A 152 -16.23 -6.24 21.94
C GLN A 152 -14.92 -6.88 21.46
N PRO A 153 -14.98 -8.06 20.81
CA PRO A 153 -13.79 -8.67 20.26
C PRO A 153 -13.26 -7.83 19.08
N VAL A 154 -11.96 -7.93 18.83
CA VAL A 154 -11.39 -7.47 17.56
C VAL A 154 -11.93 -8.33 16.42
N GLU A 155 -12.39 -7.67 15.36
CA GLU A 155 -12.92 -8.30 14.15
C GLU A 155 -11.97 -8.15 12.95
N ASP A 156 -11.13 -7.11 12.93
CA ASP A 156 -10.10 -6.92 11.89
C ASP A 156 -8.94 -6.01 12.34
N PHE A 157 -7.86 -5.98 11.54
CA PHE A 157 -6.67 -5.17 11.79
C PHE A 157 -5.98 -4.73 10.49
N PHE A 158 -5.66 -3.43 10.39
CA PHE A 158 -5.01 -2.84 9.21
C PHE A 158 -3.72 -2.11 9.55
N LEU A 159 -2.74 -2.19 8.65
CA LEU A 159 -1.62 -1.26 8.60
C LEU A 159 -1.87 -0.25 7.49
N GLN A 160 -1.62 1.03 7.76
CA GLN A 160 -1.82 2.10 6.79
C GLN A 160 -0.85 2.03 5.60
N LYS A 161 0.25 1.28 5.74
CA LYS A 161 1.24 1.04 4.69
C LYS A 161 1.71 -0.41 4.72
N SER A 162 1.82 -1.02 3.54
CA SER A 162 2.44 -2.33 3.33
C SER A 162 3.93 -2.22 2.97
N THR A 163 4.40 -1.02 2.61
CA THR A 163 5.81 -0.70 2.34
C THR A 163 6.18 0.69 2.85
N ILE A 164 7.41 0.86 3.34
CA ILE A 164 7.98 2.15 3.77
C ILE A 164 9.45 2.21 3.32
N THR A 165 9.87 3.32 2.72
CA THR A 165 11.29 3.65 2.56
C THR A 165 11.70 4.63 3.66
N LEU A 166 12.83 4.37 4.31
CA LEU A 166 13.45 5.25 5.30
C LEU A 166 14.87 5.58 4.86
N TYR A 167 15.35 6.76 5.25
CA TYR A 167 16.75 7.11 5.14
C TYR A 167 17.49 6.78 6.44
N THR A 168 18.77 6.41 6.36
CA THR A 168 19.60 6.17 7.56
C THR A 168 19.71 7.39 8.48
N THR A 169 19.42 8.59 7.97
CA THR A 169 19.37 9.86 8.70
C THR A 169 18.02 10.13 9.39
N ASP A 170 16.96 9.38 9.07
CA ASP A 170 15.65 9.58 9.67
C ASP A 170 15.68 9.29 11.17
N THR A 171 15.09 10.19 11.97
CA THR A 171 14.99 10.01 13.43
C THR A 171 13.90 9.03 13.85
N GLY A 172 13.12 8.51 12.89
CA GLY A 172 12.13 7.46 13.02
C GLY A 172 10.70 7.87 12.62
N VAL A 173 9.97 6.95 11.98
CA VAL A 173 8.64 7.14 11.37
C VAL A 173 7.61 6.22 12.03
N ARG A 174 6.41 6.73 12.32
CA ARG A 174 5.29 5.94 12.84
C ARG A 174 4.60 5.17 11.71
N LEU A 175 4.61 3.85 11.77
CA LEU A 175 3.79 2.99 10.92
C LEU A 175 2.40 2.83 11.55
N ALA A 176 1.43 3.64 11.11
CA ALA A 176 0.10 3.66 11.70
C ALA A 176 -0.66 2.34 11.47
N SER A 177 -1.47 1.97 12.46
CA SER A 177 -2.30 0.76 12.47
C SER A 177 -3.69 1.08 12.98
N GLU A 178 -4.68 0.27 12.59
CA GLU A 178 -6.07 0.41 12.96
C GLU A 178 -6.65 -0.94 13.38
N VAL A 179 -7.40 -0.95 14.48
CA VAL A 179 -8.10 -2.13 15.01
C VAL A 179 -9.59 -1.89 14.77
N VAL A 180 -10.29 -2.91 14.26
CA VAL A 180 -11.72 -2.84 13.95
C VAL A 180 -12.47 -3.87 14.78
N PRO A 181 -13.63 -3.50 15.37
CA PRO A 181 -14.16 -2.14 15.46
C PRO A 181 -13.35 -1.26 16.42
N ASP A 182 -13.52 0.07 16.34
CA ASP A 182 -12.75 1.04 17.13
C ASP A 182 -13.06 0.99 18.64
N ASN A 183 -14.22 0.45 19.00
CA ASN A 183 -14.65 0.17 20.36
C ASN A 183 -14.21 -1.21 20.87
N ALA A 184 -13.36 -1.96 20.15
CA ALA A 184 -12.84 -3.23 20.64
C ALA A 184 -12.28 -3.11 22.07
N SER A 185 -12.64 -4.06 22.93
CA SER A 185 -12.29 -4.02 24.36
C SER A 185 -10.80 -4.19 24.63
N ASN A 186 -10.06 -4.78 23.68
CA ASN A 186 -8.62 -4.93 23.73
C ASN A 186 -7.97 -4.54 22.40
N THR A 187 -7.55 -3.28 22.29
CA THR A 187 -6.88 -2.72 21.11
C THR A 187 -5.35 -2.88 21.14
N ALA A 188 -4.80 -3.70 22.04
CA ALA A 188 -3.35 -3.84 22.19
C ALA A 188 -2.72 -4.56 20.98
N VAL A 189 -1.72 -3.92 20.36
CA VAL A 189 -0.96 -4.43 19.21
C VAL A 189 0.48 -4.69 19.61
N GLN A 190 0.98 -5.88 19.29
CA GLN A 190 2.38 -6.28 19.46
C GLN A 190 3.16 -6.04 18.17
N TRP A 191 4.30 -5.37 18.29
CA TRP A 191 5.16 -5.04 17.17
C TRP A 191 6.50 -5.77 17.27
N TYR A 192 7.02 -6.22 16.13
CA TYR A 192 8.39 -6.71 16.03
C TYR A 192 8.95 -6.54 14.61
N SER A 193 10.28 -6.35 14.53
CA SER A 193 11.03 -6.38 13.27
C SER A 193 11.61 -7.77 13.05
N LYS A 194 11.61 -8.27 11.81
CA LYS A 194 12.32 -9.50 11.45
C LYS A 194 13.83 -9.33 11.48
N ASP A 195 14.33 -8.10 11.31
CA ASP A 195 15.75 -7.78 11.37
C ASP A 195 15.96 -6.42 12.05
N THR A 196 16.38 -6.45 13.31
CA THR A 196 16.64 -5.25 14.12
C THR A 196 17.94 -4.55 13.75
N ASP A 197 18.85 -5.21 13.02
CA ASP A 197 20.08 -4.57 12.55
C ASP A 197 19.78 -3.60 11.38
N ILE A 198 18.64 -3.77 10.70
CA ILE A 198 18.16 -2.88 9.62
C ILE A 198 17.21 -1.82 10.19
N VAL A 199 16.16 -2.23 10.91
CA VAL A 199 15.17 -1.31 11.49
C VAL A 199 14.65 -1.85 12.83
N GLU A 200 14.64 -1.00 13.85
CA GLU A 200 13.96 -1.27 15.11
C GLU A 200 12.52 -0.76 15.08
N VAL A 201 11.60 -1.43 15.78
CA VAL A 201 10.23 -0.96 15.97
C VAL A 201 9.87 -1.00 17.46
N ASP A 202 9.30 0.08 17.98
CA ASP A 202 8.80 0.12 19.35
C ASP A 202 7.34 -0.38 19.46
N GLN A 203 6.82 -0.50 20.68
CA GLN A 203 5.43 -0.96 20.91
C GLN A 203 4.37 0.05 20.47
N THR A 204 4.78 1.28 20.14
CA THR A 204 3.93 2.25 19.48
C THR A 204 4.07 2.15 17.97
N GLY A 205 4.70 1.15 17.37
CA GLY A 205 4.89 1.03 15.93
C GLY A 205 5.74 2.15 15.31
N ARG A 206 6.62 2.79 16.10
CA ARG A 206 7.60 3.75 15.57
C ARG A 206 8.83 3.00 15.09
N LEU A 207 9.11 3.13 13.80
CA LEU A 207 10.25 2.54 13.10
C LEU A 207 11.47 3.45 13.24
N LYS A 208 12.61 2.90 13.61
CA LYS A 208 13.89 3.60 13.67
C LYS A 208 14.90 2.90 12.76
N PRO A 209 15.36 3.54 11.68
CA PRO A 209 16.35 2.95 10.78
C PRO A 209 17.70 2.84 11.50
N ILE A 210 18.42 1.76 11.23
CA ILE A 210 19.73 1.45 11.83
C ILE A 210 20.79 1.32 10.74
N ASN A 211 20.62 0.35 9.83
CA ASN A 211 21.50 0.14 8.68
C ASN A 211 20.68 0.00 7.39
N THR A 212 21.33 0.22 6.25
CA THR A 212 20.71 -0.01 4.95
C THR A 212 20.31 -1.47 4.75
N GLY A 213 19.17 -1.69 4.10
CA GLY A 213 18.67 -3.03 3.81
C GLY A 213 17.15 -3.08 3.82
N MET A 214 16.60 -4.24 3.46
CA MET A 214 15.16 -4.48 3.43
C MET A 214 14.78 -5.53 4.47
N THR A 215 13.76 -5.24 5.28
CA THR A 215 13.24 -6.19 6.27
C THR A 215 11.73 -6.07 6.45
N GLU A 216 11.10 -7.06 7.05
CA GLU A 216 9.66 -7.07 7.34
C GLU A 216 9.43 -6.65 8.80
N VAL A 217 8.56 -5.68 9.00
CA VAL A 217 8.00 -5.33 10.31
C VAL A 217 6.58 -5.89 10.40
N VAL A 218 6.29 -6.53 11.52
CA VAL A 218 5.03 -7.22 11.76
C VAL A 218 4.33 -6.61 12.97
N ALA A 219 3.03 -6.39 12.82
CA ALA A 219 2.13 -5.98 13.87
C ALA A 219 1.06 -7.05 14.07
N ARG A 220 0.76 -7.41 15.31
CA ARG A 220 -0.24 -8.43 15.63
C ARG A 220 -1.13 -7.98 16.77
N THR A 221 -2.45 -8.06 16.60
CA THR A 221 -3.39 -7.79 17.70
C THR A 221 -3.28 -8.88 18.77
N THR A 222 -3.36 -8.46 20.03
CA THR A 222 -3.36 -9.40 21.16
C THR A 222 -4.67 -10.19 21.21
N ASP A 223 -5.76 -9.51 20.88
CA ASP A 223 -7.10 -10.08 20.73
C ASP A 223 -7.40 -10.45 19.26
N GLY A 224 -8.04 -11.58 19.02
CA GLY A 224 -8.29 -12.13 17.67
C GLY A 224 -7.07 -12.61 16.88
N GLY A 225 -5.85 -12.13 17.20
CA GLY A 225 -4.60 -12.60 16.61
C GLY A 225 -4.34 -12.13 15.17
N PHE A 226 -5.08 -11.15 14.67
CA PHE A 226 -4.94 -10.54 13.36
C PHE A 226 -3.54 -9.95 13.17
N THR A 227 -3.02 -10.03 11.95
CA THR A 227 -1.62 -9.67 11.65
C THR A 227 -1.53 -8.78 10.43
N GLY A 228 -0.78 -7.69 10.55
CA GLY A 228 -0.37 -6.84 9.44
C GLY A 228 1.15 -6.87 9.25
N LYS A 229 1.58 -6.70 8.00
CA LYS A 229 3.00 -6.75 7.61
C LYS A 229 3.35 -5.52 6.78
N CYS A 230 4.52 -4.96 7.04
CA CYS A 230 5.09 -3.87 6.26
C CYS A 230 6.53 -4.18 5.90
N PHE A 231 6.89 -4.09 4.62
CA PHE A 231 8.29 -4.15 4.19
C PHE A 231 8.94 -2.78 4.33
N VAL A 232 10.02 -2.71 5.08
CA VAL A 232 10.77 -1.48 5.32
C VAL A 232 12.09 -1.57 4.54
N ASN A 233 12.33 -0.62 3.65
CA ASN A 233 13.57 -0.46 2.92
C ASN A 233 14.33 0.74 3.49
N VAL A 234 15.48 0.51 4.12
CA VAL A 234 16.34 1.57 4.63
C VAL A 234 17.45 1.83 3.61
N ILE A 235 17.59 3.07 3.16
CA ILE A 235 18.60 3.49 2.19
C ILE A 235 19.43 4.66 2.72
N GLU A 236 20.61 4.90 2.14
CA GLU A 236 21.37 6.10 2.45
C GLU A 236 20.73 7.33 1.79
N GLU A 237 20.73 8.45 2.50
CA GLU A 237 20.30 9.74 1.94
C GLU A 237 21.29 10.19 0.86
N VAL A 238 20.77 10.44 -0.35
CA VAL A 238 21.58 10.90 -1.48
C VAL A 238 21.73 12.42 -1.39
N ILE A 239 22.95 12.87 -1.12
CA ILE A 239 23.28 14.31 -1.14
C ILE A 239 23.30 14.76 -2.60
N LYS A 240 22.36 15.62 -2.99
CA LYS A 240 22.27 16.19 -4.33
C LYS A 240 23.26 17.34 -4.52
N ALA A 241 23.63 17.64 -5.76
CA ALA A 241 24.33 18.87 -6.09
C ALA A 241 23.39 20.08 -5.91
N GLU A 242 23.85 21.10 -5.21
CA GLU A 242 23.12 22.34 -4.94
C GLU A 242 23.62 23.51 -5.81
N SER A 243 24.86 23.43 -6.32
CA SER A 243 25.39 24.42 -7.26
C SER A 243 26.41 23.82 -8.22
N VAL A 244 26.43 24.38 -9.42
CA VAL A 244 27.47 24.22 -10.44
C VAL A 244 28.06 25.61 -10.71
N THR A 245 29.37 25.72 -10.89
CA THR A 245 30.02 27.01 -11.18
C THR A 245 31.16 26.82 -12.16
N ILE A 246 31.14 27.58 -13.26
CA ILE A 246 32.26 27.70 -14.20
C ILE A 246 33.19 28.81 -13.66
N GLN A 247 34.36 28.40 -13.17
CA GLN A 247 35.28 29.26 -12.42
C GLN A 247 36.05 30.24 -13.30
N ASN A 248 36.30 29.91 -14.57
CA ASN A 248 37.14 30.66 -15.50
C ASN A 248 36.34 31.32 -16.64
N LYS A 249 35.13 31.81 -16.35
CA LYS A 249 34.16 32.30 -17.35
C LYS A 249 34.29 33.77 -17.77
N GLU A 250 35.33 34.47 -17.36
CA GLU A 250 35.53 35.90 -17.67
C GLU A 250 36.13 36.10 -19.08
N ASP A 251 35.49 36.93 -19.91
CA ASP A 251 35.94 37.41 -21.23
C ASP A 251 36.54 36.34 -22.16
N VAL A 252 35.83 35.22 -22.37
CA VAL A 252 36.31 34.12 -23.21
C VAL A 252 36.19 34.46 -24.70
N GLN A 253 37.31 34.89 -25.30
CA GLN A 253 37.44 35.27 -26.71
C GLN A 253 38.29 34.24 -27.46
N LEU A 254 37.76 33.67 -28.54
CA LEU A 254 38.44 32.64 -29.35
C LEU A 254 38.52 33.04 -30.83
N SER A 255 39.57 32.61 -31.51
CA SER A 255 39.65 32.58 -32.98
C SER A 255 39.11 31.26 -33.50
N ARG A 256 38.58 31.24 -34.73
CA ARG A 256 38.06 30.00 -35.35
C ARG A 256 39.11 28.86 -35.28
N GLY A 257 38.71 27.72 -34.74
CA GLY A 257 39.56 26.54 -34.53
C GLY A 257 40.31 26.52 -33.18
N GLU A 258 40.29 27.59 -32.40
CA GLU A 258 40.84 27.59 -31.04
C GLU A 258 39.93 26.83 -30.07
N THR A 259 40.53 26.37 -28.98
CA THR A 259 39.82 25.60 -27.96
C THR A 259 40.06 26.16 -26.57
N TRP A 260 39.04 26.11 -25.72
CA TRP A 260 39.09 26.52 -24.32
C TRP A 260 38.48 25.42 -23.44
N ILE A 261 38.95 25.26 -22.21
CA ILE A 261 38.44 24.24 -21.28
C ILE A 261 37.85 24.95 -20.06
N ALA A 262 36.58 24.66 -19.77
CA ALA A 262 35.89 25.17 -18.61
C ALA A 262 36.34 24.45 -17.32
N ALA A 263 36.70 25.22 -16.30
CA ALA A 263 36.98 24.73 -14.95
C ALA A 263 35.69 24.76 -14.13
N VAL A 264 35.13 23.59 -13.80
CA VAL A 264 33.82 23.50 -13.11
C VAL A 264 33.96 22.99 -11.68
N SER A 265 33.18 23.59 -10.77
CA SER A 265 33.01 23.13 -9.39
C SER A 265 31.55 22.78 -9.11
N VAL A 266 31.32 21.68 -8.40
CA VAL A 266 30.00 21.22 -7.94
C VAL A 266 29.99 21.15 -6.42
N LEU A 267 29.01 21.79 -5.77
CA LEU A 267 28.85 21.78 -4.31
C LEU A 267 27.47 21.27 -3.90
N PRO A 268 27.32 20.66 -2.70
CA PRO A 268 28.39 20.40 -1.73
C PRO A 268 29.38 19.33 -2.22
N SER A 269 30.61 19.34 -1.68
CA SER A 269 31.68 18.47 -2.16
C SER A 269 31.45 16.98 -1.87
N ASN A 270 30.43 16.62 -1.11
CA ASN A 270 30.00 15.25 -0.86
C ASN A 270 28.70 14.89 -1.60
N ALA A 271 28.25 15.72 -2.56
CA ALA A 271 27.19 15.34 -3.48
C ALA A 271 27.52 13.99 -4.14
N LYS A 272 26.53 13.10 -4.21
CA LYS A 272 26.66 11.75 -4.74
C LYS A 272 26.99 11.78 -6.23
N ASN A 273 26.28 12.63 -6.96
CA ASN A 273 26.52 12.88 -8.37
C ASN A 273 27.16 14.26 -8.57
N LYS A 274 28.30 14.28 -9.27
CA LYS A 274 29.04 15.50 -9.61
C LYS A 274 29.29 15.62 -11.10
N THR A 275 28.62 14.80 -11.91
CA THR A 275 28.69 14.93 -13.36
C THR A 275 28.02 16.23 -13.79
N VAL A 276 28.47 16.73 -14.94
CA VAL A 276 27.99 17.98 -15.53
C VAL A 276 27.80 17.69 -17.01
N SER A 277 26.57 17.89 -17.51
CA SER A 277 26.25 17.88 -18.93
C SER A 277 26.53 19.24 -19.53
N TRP A 278 26.88 19.23 -20.83
CA TRP A 278 27.31 20.40 -21.56
C TRP A 278 26.47 20.60 -22.80
N SER A 279 26.08 21.84 -23.07
CA SER A 279 25.39 22.21 -24.31
C SER A 279 25.86 23.57 -24.82
N SER A 280 25.67 23.78 -26.11
CA SER A 280 25.85 25.08 -26.77
C SER A 280 24.52 25.52 -27.36
N ASP A 281 24.16 26.78 -27.19
CA ASP A 281 22.98 27.36 -27.86
C ASP A 281 23.19 27.60 -29.37
N ASN A 282 24.45 27.58 -29.82
CA ASN A 282 24.83 27.85 -31.20
C ASN A 282 26.11 27.09 -31.58
N GLU A 283 25.93 25.85 -32.04
CA GLU A 283 27.03 24.97 -32.46
C GLU A 283 27.76 25.45 -33.73
N ASP A 284 27.11 26.28 -34.56
CA ASP A 284 27.75 26.92 -35.71
C ASP A 284 28.83 27.95 -35.27
N VAL A 285 28.73 28.45 -34.03
CA VAL A 285 29.69 29.38 -33.44
C VAL A 285 30.67 28.66 -32.52
N ALA A 286 30.21 27.83 -31.58
CA ALA A 286 31.08 27.05 -30.71
C ALA A 286 30.43 25.72 -30.30
N THR A 287 31.20 24.62 -30.31
CA THR A 287 30.78 23.31 -29.81
C THR A 287 31.46 23.01 -28.48
N VAL A 288 30.86 22.17 -27.64
CA VAL A 288 31.42 21.76 -26.35
C VAL A 288 31.37 20.24 -26.18
N THR A 289 32.43 19.64 -25.64
CA THR A 289 32.47 18.19 -25.33
C THR A 289 31.93 17.91 -23.94
N GLN A 290 31.63 16.64 -23.64
CA GLN A 290 31.22 16.17 -22.30
C GLN A 290 32.25 16.48 -21.18
N THR A 291 33.49 16.78 -21.54
CA THR A 291 34.56 17.18 -20.60
C THR A 291 34.69 18.69 -20.42
N GLY A 292 33.78 19.49 -20.99
CA GLY A 292 33.82 20.95 -20.93
C GLY A 292 34.86 21.59 -21.84
N LYS A 293 35.32 20.90 -22.89
CA LYS A 293 36.21 21.48 -23.90
C LYS A 293 35.38 22.14 -25.00
N VAL A 294 35.47 23.46 -25.08
CA VAL A 294 34.83 24.30 -26.10
C VAL A 294 35.75 24.44 -27.32
N THR A 295 35.21 24.33 -28.52
CA THR A 295 35.91 24.54 -29.81
C THR A 295 35.18 25.60 -30.63
N ALA A 296 35.90 26.64 -31.07
CA ALA A 296 35.35 27.70 -31.90
C ALA A 296 35.15 27.25 -33.36
N VAL A 297 33.92 27.35 -33.86
CA VAL A 297 33.49 26.85 -35.18
C VAL A 297 33.31 27.98 -36.20
N GLY A 298 32.63 29.06 -35.82
CA GLY A 298 32.24 30.17 -36.69
C GLY A 298 32.16 31.49 -35.93
N ALA A 299 32.19 32.61 -36.66
CA ALA A 299 32.16 33.93 -36.03
C ALA A 299 30.79 34.24 -35.41
N GLY A 300 30.78 34.78 -34.19
CA GLY A 300 29.57 35.10 -33.46
C GLY A 300 29.73 34.91 -31.96
N THR A 301 28.61 34.83 -31.26
CA THR A 301 28.53 34.54 -29.82
C THR A 301 27.75 33.24 -29.61
N ALA A 302 28.23 32.39 -28.69
CA ALA A 302 27.54 31.18 -28.25
C ALA A 302 27.57 31.12 -26.71
N VAL A 303 26.46 30.71 -26.10
CA VAL A 303 26.36 30.44 -24.68
C VAL A 303 26.56 28.94 -24.44
N ILE A 304 27.59 28.61 -23.67
CA ILE A 304 27.86 27.24 -23.23
C ILE A 304 27.27 27.05 -21.84
N THR A 305 26.45 26.01 -21.67
CA THR A 305 25.79 25.67 -20.41
C THR A 305 26.42 24.43 -19.79
N ALA A 306 26.73 24.51 -18.49
CA ALA A 306 27.18 23.41 -17.64
C ALA A 306 26.04 23.07 -16.66
N GLN A 307 25.45 21.88 -16.75
CA GLN A 307 24.24 21.50 -16.02
C GLN A 307 24.48 20.23 -15.18
N SER A 308 24.18 20.27 -13.88
CA SER A 308 24.11 19.07 -13.05
C SER A 308 22.81 18.32 -13.31
N PRO A 309 22.79 16.97 -13.25
CA PRO A 309 21.56 16.19 -13.28
C PRO A 309 20.56 16.56 -12.17
N ASP A 310 21.04 17.13 -11.06
CA ASP A 310 20.20 17.53 -9.93
C ASP A 310 19.51 18.90 -10.10
N GLY A 311 19.75 19.59 -11.23
CA GLY A 311 19.08 20.86 -11.57
C GLY A 311 19.92 22.14 -11.57
N PRO A 312 20.97 22.33 -10.75
CA PRO A 312 21.80 23.52 -10.83
C PRO A 312 22.66 23.60 -12.10
N SER A 313 22.77 24.79 -12.69
CA SER A 313 23.63 25.07 -13.84
C SER A 313 24.39 26.39 -13.72
N ASP A 314 25.41 26.53 -14.58
CA ASP A 314 26.08 27.79 -14.85
C ASP A 314 26.35 27.93 -16.35
N THR A 315 26.49 29.16 -16.83
CA THR A 315 26.68 29.47 -18.25
C THR A 315 27.89 30.36 -18.46
N VAL A 316 28.51 30.25 -19.63
CA VAL A 316 29.58 31.14 -20.11
C VAL A 316 29.31 31.56 -21.54
N GLU A 317 29.44 32.85 -21.83
CA GLU A 317 29.40 33.37 -23.20
C GLU A 317 30.78 33.25 -23.85
N ILE A 318 30.83 32.69 -25.05
CA ILE A 318 32.00 32.53 -25.89
C ILE A 318 31.84 33.45 -27.09
N THR A 319 32.79 34.35 -27.30
CA THR A 319 32.83 35.18 -28.51
C THR A 319 33.91 34.68 -29.45
N VAL A 320 33.54 34.42 -30.71
CA VAL A 320 34.45 33.95 -31.75
C VAL A 320 34.67 35.04 -32.80
N SER A 321 35.93 35.43 -33.00
CA SER A 321 36.33 36.42 -34.02
C SER A 321 36.86 35.75 -35.29
N GLY A 322 36.26 36.02 -36.47
CA GLY A 322 36.90 35.70 -37.76
C GLY A 322 35.99 35.42 -38.98
N THR A 323 36.02 36.32 -39.95
CA THR A 323 35.46 36.22 -41.31
C THR A 323 36.11 35.09 -42.13
N GLY A 324 35.32 34.13 -42.61
CA GLY A 324 35.78 33.07 -43.53
C GLY A 324 34.64 32.24 -44.10
N SER A 325 34.07 32.73 -45.21
CA SER A 325 33.03 32.12 -46.05
C SER A 325 33.38 30.70 -46.51
N GLY A 326 32.43 29.77 -46.35
CA GLY A 326 32.50 28.42 -46.92
C GLY A 326 31.26 27.60 -46.55
N ASN A 327 30.32 27.50 -47.50
CA ASN A 327 29.02 26.82 -47.44
C ASN A 327 29.06 25.39 -46.86
N VAL A 328 28.06 25.07 -46.03
CA VAL A 328 27.51 23.72 -45.89
C VAL A 328 26.01 23.78 -46.14
N ILE A 329 25.54 22.76 -46.84
CA ILE A 329 24.21 22.60 -47.43
C ILE A 329 23.28 22.09 -46.33
N ASP A 330 22.22 22.86 -46.06
CA ASP A 330 21.12 22.50 -45.19
C ASP A 330 20.22 21.46 -45.88
N MET A 331 19.98 20.33 -45.23
CA MET A 331 18.90 19.39 -45.57
C MET A 331 17.96 19.25 -44.37
N ASN A 332 17.34 20.35 -43.96
CA ASN A 332 16.06 20.28 -43.30
C ASN A 332 14.94 20.01 -44.32
N GLY A 333 14.45 18.77 -44.30
CA GLY A 333 13.11 18.44 -44.78
C GLY A 333 12.07 19.04 -43.83
N THR A 334 11.33 20.01 -44.34
CA THR A 334 10.26 20.76 -43.71
C THR A 334 8.98 19.94 -43.50
N GLY A 335 8.30 20.15 -42.37
CA GLY A 335 6.88 20.55 -42.40
C GLY A 335 5.83 19.63 -41.78
N ALA A 336 5.11 20.22 -40.80
CA ALA A 336 3.75 19.94 -40.33
C ALA A 336 3.46 18.66 -39.50
N SER A 337 2.79 18.94 -38.38
CA SER A 337 2.39 18.08 -37.26
C SER A 337 1.16 17.23 -37.57
N GLU A 338 1.33 15.90 -37.51
CA GLU A 338 0.34 14.87 -37.18
C GLU A 338 1.15 13.56 -36.96
N GLY A 339 1.04 12.93 -35.79
CA GLY A 339 1.68 11.64 -35.51
C GLY A 339 3.20 11.63 -35.27
N GLY A 340 3.70 12.50 -34.39
CA GLY A 340 5.14 12.70 -34.19
C GLY A 340 5.86 11.56 -33.43
N VAL A 341 7.06 11.22 -33.91
CA VAL A 341 8.06 10.46 -33.15
C VAL A 341 9.01 11.44 -32.45
N THR A 342 9.11 11.33 -31.13
CA THR A 342 10.08 12.08 -30.32
C THR A 342 11.17 11.13 -29.84
N TYR A 343 12.42 11.55 -29.93
CA TYR A 343 13.56 10.79 -29.41
C TYR A 343 14.04 11.41 -28.10
N VAL A 344 14.17 10.59 -27.06
CA VAL A 344 14.69 11.00 -25.74
C VAL A 344 16.02 10.29 -25.49
N THR A 345 17.09 11.06 -25.40
CA THR A 345 18.45 10.54 -25.23
C THR A 345 18.81 10.38 -23.77
N TYR A 346 19.43 9.25 -23.42
CA TYR A 346 19.97 8.96 -22.09
C TYR A 346 21.49 8.82 -22.17
N ASP A 347 22.20 9.51 -21.28
CA ASP A 347 23.68 9.49 -21.22
C ASP A 347 24.25 8.12 -20.82
N MET A 348 23.40 7.26 -20.23
CA MET A 348 23.73 5.89 -19.83
C MET A 348 23.73 4.94 -21.04
N THR A 349 24.62 3.94 -21.04
CA THR A 349 24.57 2.86 -22.02
C THR A 349 23.43 1.88 -21.68
N LEU A 350 23.02 1.11 -22.68
CA LEU A 350 22.01 0.07 -22.48
C LEU A 350 22.48 -0.98 -21.45
N GLU A 351 23.75 -1.37 -21.52
CA GLU A 351 24.35 -2.37 -20.64
C GLU A 351 24.45 -1.87 -19.19
N ASP A 352 24.81 -0.59 -18.99
CA ASP A 352 24.87 0.01 -17.65
C ASP A 352 23.47 0.10 -17.04
N MET A 353 22.47 0.44 -17.86
CA MET A 353 21.07 0.49 -17.44
C MET A 353 20.55 -0.90 -17.04
N ALA A 354 20.83 -1.92 -17.85
CA ALA A 354 20.48 -3.30 -17.54
C ALA A 354 21.20 -3.80 -16.28
N ALA A 355 22.49 -3.47 -16.12
CA ALA A 355 23.25 -3.81 -14.93
C ALA A 355 22.68 -3.15 -13.67
N LEU A 356 22.27 -1.87 -13.73
CA LEU A 356 21.61 -1.19 -12.61
C LEU A 356 20.30 -1.85 -12.24
N GLN A 357 19.47 -2.18 -13.23
CA GLN A 357 18.20 -2.92 -13.01
C GLN A 357 18.44 -4.24 -12.27
N MET A 358 19.54 -4.93 -12.56
CA MET A 358 19.90 -6.19 -11.89
C MET A 358 20.35 -6.02 -10.42
N THR A 359 20.66 -4.79 -9.98
CA THR A 359 21.03 -4.52 -8.57
C THR A 359 19.82 -4.26 -7.65
N LEU A 360 18.61 -4.15 -8.21
CA LEU A 360 17.41 -3.79 -7.48
C LEU A 360 16.90 -4.91 -6.56
N SER A 361 16.13 -4.53 -5.54
CA SER A 361 15.46 -5.46 -4.63
C SER A 361 13.96 -5.11 -4.50
N PRO A 362 13.05 -5.98 -4.99
CA PRO A 362 13.34 -7.22 -5.69
C PRO A 362 13.94 -6.96 -7.08
N ALA A 363 14.87 -7.83 -7.49
CA ALA A 363 15.42 -7.79 -8.84
C ALA A 363 14.32 -8.06 -9.89
N PRO A 364 14.52 -7.65 -11.15
CA PRO A 364 13.60 -7.93 -12.24
C PRO A 364 13.24 -9.42 -12.32
N LYS A 365 11.96 -9.68 -12.58
CA LYS A 365 11.42 -11.04 -12.70
C LYS A 365 11.11 -11.35 -14.16
N ASN A 366 11.29 -12.60 -14.55
CA ASN A 366 10.77 -13.11 -15.82
C ASN A 366 9.25 -13.33 -15.74
N GLY A 367 8.59 -13.55 -16.89
CA GLY A 367 7.14 -13.73 -16.97
C GLY A 367 6.57 -14.93 -16.20
N SER A 368 7.42 -15.82 -15.67
CA SER A 368 7.04 -16.95 -14.81
C SER A 368 7.19 -16.64 -13.31
N GLY A 369 7.58 -15.41 -12.94
CA GLY A 369 7.77 -14.96 -11.56
C GLY A 369 9.12 -15.33 -10.93
N GLY A 370 10.01 -15.99 -11.68
CA GLY A 370 11.41 -16.21 -11.27
C GLY A 370 12.29 -14.99 -11.55
N GLY A 371 13.52 -14.95 -11.02
CA GLY A 371 14.47 -13.88 -11.36
C GLY A 371 14.83 -13.89 -12.84
N ALA A 372 14.88 -12.71 -13.48
CA ALA A 372 15.36 -12.53 -14.84
C ALA A 372 16.89 -12.58 -14.89
N SER A 373 17.48 -12.98 -16.02
CA SER A 373 18.91 -12.84 -16.25
C SER A 373 19.27 -11.42 -16.72
N LEU A 374 20.55 -11.05 -16.63
CA LEU A 374 21.03 -9.77 -17.17
C LEU A 374 20.79 -9.66 -18.69
N GLU A 375 20.91 -10.79 -19.41
CA GLU A 375 20.64 -10.86 -20.84
C GLU A 375 19.14 -10.62 -21.12
N ASP A 376 18.24 -11.30 -20.39
CA ASP A 376 16.80 -11.04 -20.53
C ASP A 376 16.45 -9.57 -20.23
N VAL A 377 17.03 -8.99 -19.18
CA VAL A 377 16.81 -7.58 -18.84
C VAL A 377 17.32 -6.67 -19.96
N THR A 378 18.49 -6.95 -20.52
CA THR A 378 19.07 -6.14 -21.61
C THR A 378 18.20 -6.21 -22.86
N ASP A 379 17.74 -7.41 -23.24
CA ASP A 379 16.89 -7.63 -24.42
C ASP A 379 15.56 -6.89 -24.29
N TYR A 380 14.91 -6.93 -23.13
CA TYR A 380 13.64 -6.23 -22.90
C TYR A 380 13.78 -4.73 -22.68
N LEU A 381 15.00 -4.24 -22.44
CA LEU A 381 15.30 -2.84 -22.26
C LEU A 381 15.73 -2.17 -23.58
N ASP A 382 16.27 -2.90 -24.55
CA ASP A 382 16.71 -2.37 -25.84
C ASP A 382 15.53 -1.93 -26.72
N PRO A 383 15.37 -0.62 -26.99
CA PRO A 383 14.29 -0.14 -27.85
C PRO A 383 14.35 -0.68 -29.28
N ASN A 384 15.53 -1.06 -29.77
CA ASN A 384 15.69 -1.57 -31.12
C ASN A 384 15.05 -2.95 -31.31
N GLN A 385 14.88 -3.75 -30.26
CA GLN A 385 14.22 -5.05 -30.32
C GLN A 385 12.70 -4.94 -30.53
N PHE A 386 12.12 -3.76 -30.30
CA PHE A 386 10.67 -3.59 -30.20
C PHE A 386 10.10 -2.46 -31.06
N SER A 387 10.84 -2.03 -32.06
CA SER A 387 10.49 -0.90 -32.93
C SER A 387 9.39 -1.20 -33.97
N ALA A 388 8.97 -2.45 -34.08
CA ALA A 388 8.01 -2.91 -35.09
C ALA A 388 6.83 -3.70 -34.51
N GLY A 389 5.75 -3.80 -35.30
CA GLY A 389 4.56 -4.56 -34.96
C GLY A 389 3.91 -4.12 -33.64
N ALA A 390 3.32 -5.06 -32.91
CA ALA A 390 2.59 -4.77 -31.68
C ALA A 390 3.47 -4.16 -30.57
N TYR A 391 4.77 -4.39 -30.59
CA TYR A 391 5.66 -3.97 -29.51
C TYR A 391 6.02 -2.48 -29.56
N LYS A 392 5.82 -1.83 -30.71
CA LYS A 392 6.04 -0.38 -30.87
C LYS A 392 5.16 0.45 -29.93
N TYR A 393 4.00 -0.08 -29.55
CA TYR A 393 3.06 0.58 -28.65
C TYR A 393 3.55 0.70 -27.20
N GLN A 394 4.66 0.06 -26.82
CA GLN A 394 5.28 0.36 -25.53
C GLN A 394 5.89 1.77 -25.47
N PHE A 395 6.17 2.35 -26.64
CA PHE A 395 6.66 3.71 -26.83
C PHE A 395 5.55 4.71 -27.15
N LEU A 396 4.28 4.27 -27.15
CA LEU A 396 3.14 5.16 -27.36
C LEU A 396 3.18 6.26 -26.30
N ASP A 397 3.10 7.53 -26.73
CA ASP A 397 2.92 8.66 -25.82
C ASP A 397 1.52 8.59 -25.22
N LEU A 398 1.46 8.10 -23.99
CA LEU A 398 0.22 7.91 -23.24
C LEU A 398 -0.39 9.26 -22.84
N SER A 399 0.31 10.38 -23.03
CA SER A 399 -0.22 11.72 -22.82
C SER A 399 -0.82 12.36 -24.08
N HIS A 400 -1.01 11.57 -25.15
CA HIS A 400 -1.62 11.98 -26.41
C HIS A 400 -3.04 11.40 -26.56
N TYR A 401 -4.04 12.27 -26.75
CA TYR A 401 -5.43 11.87 -27.07
C TYR A 401 -5.52 11.38 -28.53
N ASN A 402 -6.07 10.19 -28.73
CA ASN A 402 -5.98 9.50 -30.02
C ASN A 402 -7.08 9.91 -31.03
N GLY A 403 -8.23 10.38 -30.56
CA GLY A 403 -9.33 10.86 -31.41
C GLY A 403 -10.38 9.81 -31.77
N ILE A 404 -10.55 8.76 -30.95
CA ILE A 404 -11.57 7.71 -31.21
C ILE A 404 -12.99 8.27 -30.97
N SER A 405 -13.93 7.92 -31.86
CA SER A 405 -15.33 8.27 -31.66
C SER A 405 -16.01 7.41 -30.59
N GLU A 406 -16.98 7.98 -29.88
CA GLU A 406 -17.72 7.27 -28.83
C GLU A 406 -18.44 6.01 -29.37
N ASP A 407 -18.98 6.07 -30.59
CA ASP A 407 -19.67 4.96 -31.23
C ASP A 407 -18.74 3.78 -31.50
N GLU A 408 -17.55 4.05 -32.06
CA GLU A 408 -16.55 3.02 -32.32
C GLU A 408 -16.04 2.39 -31.02
N LEU A 409 -15.80 3.21 -30.00
CA LEU A 409 -15.34 2.73 -28.71
C LEU A 409 -16.42 1.90 -27.99
N ASN A 410 -17.68 2.32 -28.05
CA ASN A 410 -18.80 1.52 -27.52
C ASN A 410 -18.95 0.19 -28.27
N ALA A 411 -18.74 0.18 -29.59
CA ALA A 411 -18.76 -1.06 -30.36
C ALA A 411 -17.67 -2.04 -29.90
N TYR A 412 -16.47 -1.55 -29.57
CA TYR A 412 -15.42 -2.38 -28.96
C TYR A 412 -15.79 -2.90 -27.57
N LEU A 413 -16.41 -2.05 -26.75
CA LEU A 413 -16.79 -2.35 -25.36
C LEU A 413 -18.03 -3.26 -25.24
N GLU A 414 -18.75 -3.52 -26.33
CA GLU A 414 -20.05 -4.23 -26.32
C GLU A 414 -20.01 -5.60 -25.61
N ASN A 415 -18.87 -6.29 -25.64
CA ASN A 415 -18.66 -7.61 -25.02
C ASN A 415 -17.69 -7.58 -23.83
N LYS A 416 -17.52 -6.42 -23.18
CA LYS A 416 -16.52 -6.20 -22.12
C LYS A 416 -17.14 -6.08 -20.71
N GLY A 417 -18.15 -6.91 -20.43
CA GLY A 417 -18.75 -6.98 -19.10
C GLY A 417 -19.27 -5.62 -18.61
N ILE A 418 -18.86 -5.21 -17.41
CA ILE A 418 -19.27 -3.93 -16.79
C ILE A 418 -18.77 -2.69 -17.55
N LEU A 419 -17.78 -2.84 -18.45
CA LEU A 419 -17.27 -1.75 -19.28
C LEU A 419 -18.18 -1.46 -20.49
N ARG A 420 -19.18 -2.30 -20.75
CA ARG A 420 -20.15 -2.08 -21.83
C ARG A 420 -20.88 -0.74 -21.64
N GLY A 421 -20.89 0.07 -22.70
CA GLY A 421 -21.57 1.37 -22.69
C GLY A 421 -20.83 2.47 -21.94
N GLN A 422 -19.56 2.25 -21.54
CA GLN A 422 -18.77 3.22 -20.77
C GLN A 422 -17.83 4.07 -21.65
N ALA A 423 -18.03 4.13 -22.97
CA ALA A 423 -17.14 4.89 -23.86
C ALA A 423 -17.08 6.39 -23.50
N ALA A 424 -18.20 6.99 -23.13
CA ALA A 424 -18.27 8.38 -22.69
C ALA A 424 -17.32 8.65 -21.51
N ALA A 425 -17.34 7.78 -20.49
CA ALA A 425 -16.45 7.85 -19.32
C ALA A 425 -14.96 7.85 -19.71
N PHE A 426 -14.57 6.94 -20.59
CA PHE A 426 -13.19 6.83 -21.06
C PHE A 426 -12.76 8.06 -21.85
N ILE A 427 -13.62 8.58 -22.72
CA ILE A 427 -13.33 9.78 -23.51
C ILE A 427 -13.26 11.03 -22.62
N GLU A 428 -14.17 11.15 -21.64
CA GLU A 428 -14.15 12.23 -20.65
C GLU A 428 -12.86 12.19 -19.83
N ALA A 429 -12.53 11.02 -19.28
CA ALA A 429 -11.31 10.81 -18.50
C ALA A 429 -10.05 11.16 -19.30
N ALA A 430 -9.95 10.65 -20.53
CA ALA A 430 -8.84 10.89 -21.45
C ALA A 430 -8.61 12.38 -21.71
N ARG A 431 -9.68 13.11 -22.04
CA ARG A 431 -9.62 14.55 -22.31
C ARG A 431 -9.32 15.37 -21.07
N THR A 432 -9.92 15.01 -19.93
CA THR A 432 -9.80 15.75 -18.68
C THR A 432 -8.38 15.66 -18.11
N TYR A 433 -7.79 14.46 -18.17
CA TYR A 433 -6.51 14.18 -17.55
C TYR A 433 -5.34 14.08 -18.53
N ASN A 434 -5.56 14.43 -19.80
CA ASN A 434 -4.55 14.36 -20.86
C ASN A 434 -3.88 12.97 -20.93
N ILE A 435 -4.72 11.95 -21.13
CA ILE A 435 -4.31 10.55 -21.27
C ILE A 435 -4.90 9.97 -22.56
N SER A 436 -4.17 9.07 -23.22
CA SER A 436 -4.63 8.21 -24.31
C SER A 436 -5.84 7.36 -23.89
N GLU A 437 -6.97 7.55 -24.57
CA GLU A 437 -8.18 6.75 -24.38
C GLU A 437 -7.99 5.29 -24.78
N ILE A 438 -7.12 5.01 -25.77
CA ILE A 438 -6.74 3.65 -26.15
C ILE A 438 -6.06 2.96 -24.98
N TYR A 439 -5.09 3.63 -24.36
CA TYR A 439 -4.39 3.09 -23.21
C TYR A 439 -5.36 2.84 -22.03
N LEU A 440 -6.22 3.81 -21.69
CA LEU A 440 -7.17 3.63 -20.59
C LEU A 440 -8.08 2.41 -20.81
N VAL A 441 -8.59 2.21 -22.01
CA VAL A 441 -9.45 1.07 -22.33
C VAL A 441 -8.68 -0.24 -22.33
N ALA A 442 -7.47 -0.26 -22.91
CA ALA A 442 -6.61 -1.44 -22.91
C ALA A 442 -6.25 -1.88 -21.48
N HIS A 443 -5.82 -0.92 -20.66
CA HIS A 443 -5.45 -1.14 -19.26
C HIS A 443 -6.64 -1.62 -18.45
N ALA A 444 -7.81 -0.96 -18.56
CA ALA A 444 -9.01 -1.40 -17.88
C ALA A 444 -9.45 -2.80 -18.32
N CYS A 445 -9.43 -3.11 -19.62
CA CYS A 445 -9.77 -4.46 -20.10
C CYS A 445 -8.82 -5.53 -19.55
N LEU A 446 -7.53 -5.22 -19.37
CA LEU A 446 -6.61 -6.19 -18.79
C LEU A 446 -6.88 -6.41 -17.30
N GLU A 447 -6.87 -5.32 -16.51
CA GLU A 447 -6.98 -5.38 -15.04
C GLU A 447 -8.31 -5.99 -14.57
N THR A 448 -9.34 -5.83 -15.39
CA THR A 448 -10.69 -6.31 -15.06
C THR A 448 -11.04 -7.65 -15.74
N GLY A 449 -10.13 -8.23 -16.53
CA GLY A 449 -10.42 -9.43 -17.31
C GLY A 449 -11.56 -9.22 -18.32
N ASN A 450 -11.55 -8.12 -19.06
CA ASN A 450 -12.62 -7.61 -19.92
C ASN A 450 -13.91 -7.28 -19.14
N GLY A 451 -13.78 -6.61 -18.00
CA GLY A 451 -14.89 -6.11 -17.20
C GLY A 451 -15.66 -7.17 -16.43
N THR A 452 -15.10 -8.37 -16.24
CA THR A 452 -15.77 -9.49 -15.55
C THR A 452 -15.21 -9.78 -14.16
N SER A 453 -14.10 -9.15 -13.76
CA SER A 453 -13.54 -9.34 -12.42
C SER A 453 -14.52 -8.85 -11.34
N GLN A 454 -14.47 -9.46 -10.15
CA GLN A 454 -15.35 -9.08 -9.05
C GLN A 454 -15.09 -7.64 -8.59
N LEU A 455 -13.83 -7.21 -8.56
CA LEU A 455 -13.45 -5.85 -8.19
C LEU A 455 -13.98 -4.79 -9.18
N ALA A 456 -14.06 -5.13 -10.47
CA ALA A 456 -14.64 -4.27 -11.50
C ALA A 456 -16.17 -4.29 -11.50
N SER A 457 -16.77 -5.44 -11.19
CA SER A 457 -18.23 -5.63 -11.22
C SER A 457 -18.94 -5.03 -10.00
N GLY A 458 -18.19 -4.66 -8.97
CA GLY A 458 -18.67 -4.01 -7.76
C GLY A 458 -18.45 -4.84 -6.50
N VAL A 459 -17.99 -4.18 -5.44
CA VAL A 459 -17.81 -4.77 -4.10
C VAL A 459 -18.52 -3.88 -3.08
N GLU A 460 -19.27 -4.46 -2.16
CA GLU A 460 -19.90 -3.70 -1.08
C GLU A 460 -18.90 -3.45 0.05
N VAL A 461 -18.70 -2.17 0.40
CA VAL A 461 -17.88 -1.73 1.53
C VAL A 461 -18.73 -0.77 2.35
N ASN A 462 -19.00 -1.09 3.62
CA ASN A 462 -19.83 -0.28 4.53
C ASN A 462 -21.22 0.09 3.96
N GLY A 463 -21.87 -0.84 3.25
CA GLY A 463 -23.19 -0.62 2.64
C GLY A 463 -23.18 0.21 1.35
N VAL A 464 -22.00 0.55 0.82
CA VAL A 464 -21.84 1.25 -0.46
C VAL A 464 -21.16 0.32 -1.46
N THR A 465 -21.77 0.12 -2.63
CA THR A 465 -21.12 -0.59 -3.73
C THR A 465 -20.09 0.30 -4.42
N VAL A 466 -18.86 -0.19 -4.53
CA VAL A 466 -17.73 0.54 -5.11
C VAL A 466 -17.06 -0.28 -6.20
N TYR A 467 -16.40 0.41 -7.13
CA TYR A 467 -15.85 -0.17 -8.36
C TYR A 467 -14.40 0.25 -8.54
N ASN A 468 -13.56 -0.61 -9.11
CA ASN A 468 -12.17 -0.27 -9.45
C ASN A 468 -11.80 -0.93 -10.78
N MET A 469 -11.56 -0.07 -11.79
CA MET A 469 -11.38 -0.50 -13.19
C MET A 469 -9.92 -0.70 -13.59
N TYR A 470 -8.97 -0.36 -12.72
CA TYR A 470 -7.54 -0.39 -13.05
C TYR A 470 -6.70 -1.15 -12.03
N GLY A 471 -7.34 -1.91 -11.12
CA GLY A 471 -6.62 -2.66 -10.09
C GLY A 471 -5.82 -1.78 -9.12
N ILE A 472 -6.15 -0.49 -8.99
CA ILE A 472 -5.36 0.45 -8.19
C ILE A 472 -5.41 0.03 -6.71
N ALA A 473 -4.22 -0.13 -6.11
CA ALA A 473 -4.02 -0.63 -4.75
C ALA A 473 -4.59 -2.05 -4.50
N ALA A 474 -4.73 -2.88 -5.53
CA ALA A 474 -5.09 -4.29 -5.40
C ALA A 474 -3.83 -5.17 -5.29
N TYR A 475 -3.55 -5.70 -4.09
CA TYR A 475 -2.34 -6.50 -3.84
C TYR A 475 -2.60 -8.01 -3.94
N ASP A 476 -1.63 -8.81 -4.39
CA ASP A 476 -1.76 -10.25 -4.74
C ASP A 476 -2.56 -11.13 -3.75
N ASN A 477 -2.49 -10.88 -2.43
CA ASN A 477 -3.18 -11.68 -1.40
C ASN A 477 -4.43 -11.01 -0.81
N SER A 478 -4.76 -9.80 -1.25
CA SER A 478 -5.89 -8.99 -0.75
C SER A 478 -6.53 -8.14 -1.84
N ALA A 479 -6.37 -8.49 -3.11
CA ALA A 479 -6.68 -7.64 -4.26
C ALA A 479 -8.12 -7.12 -4.23
N LEU A 480 -9.07 -7.97 -3.84
CA LEU A 480 -10.48 -7.61 -3.74
C LEU A 480 -10.75 -6.62 -2.60
N SER A 481 -10.22 -6.87 -1.40
CA SER A 481 -10.48 -6.01 -0.23
C SER A 481 -9.69 -4.70 -0.28
N SER A 482 -8.39 -4.76 -0.60
CA SER A 482 -7.53 -3.57 -0.74
C SER A 482 -7.98 -2.65 -1.89
N GLY A 483 -8.29 -3.23 -3.05
CA GLY A 483 -8.78 -2.47 -4.19
C GLY A 483 -10.16 -1.85 -3.97
N SER A 484 -11.07 -2.52 -3.24
CA SER A 484 -12.40 -2.00 -2.93
C SER A 484 -12.38 -0.95 -1.83
N GLN A 485 -11.54 -1.08 -0.80
CA GLN A 485 -11.36 -0.03 0.20
C GLN A 485 -10.77 1.25 -0.41
N LYS A 486 -9.80 1.12 -1.33
CA LYS A 486 -9.30 2.26 -2.11
C LYS A 486 -10.44 2.93 -2.89
N ALA A 487 -11.23 2.15 -3.63
CA ALA A 487 -12.38 2.66 -4.37
C ALA A 487 -13.40 3.38 -3.47
N TYR A 488 -13.68 2.84 -2.28
CA TYR A 488 -14.55 3.46 -1.29
C TYR A 488 -14.01 4.81 -0.80
N LYS A 489 -12.71 4.88 -0.47
CA LYS A 489 -12.06 6.12 -0.03
C LYS A 489 -12.07 7.21 -1.11
N GLU A 490 -11.89 6.83 -2.37
CA GLU A 490 -11.89 7.76 -3.51
C GLU A 490 -13.30 8.09 -4.02
N GLY A 491 -14.35 7.48 -3.44
CA GLY A 491 -15.74 7.73 -3.84
C GLY A 491 -16.15 7.12 -5.18
N TRP A 492 -15.48 6.06 -5.63
CA TRP A 492 -15.76 5.36 -6.89
C TRP A 492 -16.99 4.47 -6.78
N THR A 493 -18.15 5.13 -6.65
CA THR A 493 -19.46 4.53 -6.35
C THR A 493 -20.27 4.16 -7.62
N SER A 494 -19.66 4.29 -8.79
CA SER A 494 -20.21 3.83 -10.08
C SER A 494 -19.07 3.44 -11.02
N PRO A 495 -19.34 2.64 -12.08
CA PRO A 495 -18.35 2.34 -13.13
C PRO A 495 -17.72 3.60 -13.74
N GLU A 496 -18.55 4.59 -14.08
CA GLU A 496 -18.14 5.92 -14.58
C GLU A 496 -17.14 6.60 -13.64
N ALA A 497 -17.50 6.72 -12.35
CA ALA A 497 -16.65 7.37 -11.35
C ALA A 497 -15.31 6.63 -11.15
N ALA A 498 -15.32 5.31 -11.24
CA ALA A 498 -14.11 4.50 -11.16
C ALA A 498 -13.19 4.66 -12.38
N ILE A 499 -13.77 4.81 -13.58
CA ILE A 499 -13.02 5.09 -14.82
C ILE A 499 -12.34 6.46 -14.72
N ILE A 500 -13.12 7.50 -14.45
CA ILE A 500 -12.63 8.88 -14.40
C ILE A 500 -11.62 9.06 -13.25
N GLY A 501 -11.96 8.60 -12.04
CA GLY A 501 -11.10 8.74 -10.87
C GLY A 501 -9.83 7.88 -10.95
N GLY A 502 -9.91 6.69 -11.54
CA GLY A 502 -8.73 5.87 -11.80
C GLY A 502 -7.78 6.48 -12.83
N ALA A 503 -8.32 7.08 -13.90
CA ALA A 503 -7.53 7.83 -14.87
C ALA A 503 -6.85 9.06 -14.24
N ALA A 504 -7.54 9.79 -13.36
CA ALA A 504 -6.96 10.90 -12.61
C ALA A 504 -5.71 10.44 -11.84
N TRP A 505 -5.82 9.33 -11.12
CA TRP A 505 -4.73 8.73 -10.37
C TRP A 505 -3.56 8.34 -11.29
N ILE A 506 -3.83 7.64 -12.41
CA ILE A 506 -2.78 7.25 -13.36
C ILE A 506 -2.07 8.48 -13.95
N SER A 507 -2.82 9.55 -14.26
CA SER A 507 -2.25 10.81 -14.75
C SER A 507 -1.32 11.45 -13.72
N GLU A 508 -1.80 11.62 -12.49
CA GLU A 508 -1.09 12.34 -11.43
C GLU A 508 0.21 11.62 -11.02
N TYR A 509 0.18 10.29 -10.91
CA TYR A 509 1.32 9.54 -10.40
C TYR A 509 2.29 9.09 -11.50
N TYR A 510 1.85 8.96 -12.76
CA TYR A 510 2.68 8.45 -13.86
C TYR A 510 2.75 9.39 -15.05
N ILE A 511 1.67 9.47 -15.85
CA ILE A 511 1.72 9.99 -17.23
C ILE A 511 2.01 11.49 -17.28
N ASN A 512 1.40 12.26 -16.37
CA ASN A 512 1.57 13.70 -16.24
C ASN A 512 2.15 14.07 -14.87
N SER A 513 2.88 13.14 -14.23
CA SER A 513 3.52 13.37 -12.95
C SER A 513 4.51 14.53 -13.01
N ALA A 514 4.41 15.45 -12.05
CA ALA A 514 5.29 16.61 -11.96
C ALA A 514 6.71 16.23 -11.53
N ASP A 515 6.87 15.14 -10.78
CA ASP A 515 8.13 14.75 -10.11
C ASP A 515 8.76 13.48 -10.69
N GLY A 516 8.37 13.06 -11.89
CA GLY A 516 8.89 11.84 -12.51
C GLY A 516 8.00 11.34 -13.64
N ARG A 517 7.88 12.14 -14.70
CA ARG A 517 6.96 11.89 -15.81
C ARG A 517 7.28 10.57 -16.53
N GLN A 518 6.34 9.62 -16.49
CA GLN A 518 6.42 8.32 -17.16
C GLN A 518 5.28 8.17 -18.16
N ASN A 519 5.38 8.87 -19.29
CA ASN A 519 4.35 8.97 -20.32
C ASN A 519 4.41 7.88 -21.40
N THR A 520 5.19 6.81 -21.20
CA THR A 520 5.18 5.61 -22.06
C THR A 520 5.18 4.37 -21.19
N LEU A 521 4.65 3.24 -21.69
CA LEU A 521 4.74 1.96 -20.98
C LEU A 521 6.21 1.57 -20.71
N TYR A 522 7.11 1.92 -21.64
CA TYR A 522 8.54 1.75 -21.47
C TYR A 522 9.07 2.50 -20.24
N LYS A 523 8.75 3.79 -20.11
CA LYS A 523 9.15 4.60 -18.95
C LYS A 523 8.50 4.13 -17.65
N MET A 524 7.23 3.72 -17.70
CA MET A 524 6.55 3.13 -16.55
C MET A 524 7.23 1.85 -16.07
N ARG A 525 7.77 1.04 -16.99
CA ARG A 525 8.47 -0.20 -16.62
C ARG A 525 9.90 0.03 -16.18
N TRP A 526 10.68 0.80 -16.94
CA TRP A 526 12.14 0.85 -16.80
C TRP A 526 12.63 2.10 -16.08
N ASN A 527 11.83 3.16 -16.05
CA ASN A 527 12.16 4.47 -15.52
C ASN A 527 13.60 4.90 -15.82
N PRO A 528 13.98 5.05 -17.10
CA PRO A 528 15.36 5.41 -17.47
C PRO A 528 15.80 6.78 -16.93
N ASP A 529 14.84 7.66 -16.61
CA ASP A 529 15.11 8.94 -15.94
C ASP A 529 15.60 8.74 -14.49
N ASN A 530 15.05 7.75 -13.77
CA ASN A 530 15.46 7.37 -12.41
C ASN A 530 15.45 5.83 -12.24
N PRO A 531 16.48 5.13 -12.76
CA PRO A 531 16.49 3.67 -12.81
C PRO A 531 16.30 3.00 -11.45
N GLY A 532 15.27 2.18 -11.36
CA GLY A 532 14.94 1.41 -10.15
C GLY A 532 14.06 2.11 -9.13
N GLU A 533 13.69 3.36 -9.38
CA GLU A 533 12.68 4.07 -8.62
C GLU A 533 11.34 4.05 -9.35
N HIS A 534 10.22 4.07 -8.62
CA HIS A 534 8.87 4.29 -9.16
C HIS A 534 8.53 3.45 -10.42
N MET A 535 8.89 2.17 -10.46
CA MET A 535 8.55 1.28 -11.58
C MET A 535 7.18 0.63 -11.35
N TYR A 536 6.37 0.57 -12.41
CA TYR A 536 5.01 0.04 -12.35
C TYR A 536 4.96 -1.48 -12.09
N ALA A 537 5.97 -2.22 -12.53
CA ALA A 537 6.00 -3.68 -12.43
C ALA A 537 7.43 -4.23 -12.27
N THR A 538 7.52 -5.42 -11.67
CA THR A 538 8.79 -6.19 -11.57
C THR A 538 9.01 -7.14 -12.73
N ASP A 539 7.94 -7.54 -13.44
CA ASP A 539 7.99 -8.40 -14.63
C ASP A 539 8.60 -7.64 -15.82
N ILE A 540 9.72 -8.13 -16.35
CA ILE A 540 10.39 -7.55 -17.54
C ILE A 540 9.50 -7.52 -18.77
N GLU A 541 8.50 -8.41 -18.85
CA GLU A 541 7.60 -8.53 -19.99
C GLU A 541 6.37 -7.61 -19.89
N TRP A 542 6.20 -6.87 -18.79
CA TRP A 542 4.97 -6.12 -18.52
C TRP A 542 4.62 -5.13 -19.64
N ALA A 543 5.57 -4.28 -20.06
CA ALA A 543 5.32 -3.27 -21.08
C ALA A 543 4.94 -3.91 -22.43
N VAL A 544 5.58 -5.02 -22.78
CA VAL A 544 5.33 -5.80 -23.99
C VAL A 544 3.93 -6.43 -23.96
N LYS A 545 3.51 -6.99 -22.81
CA LYS A 545 2.17 -7.56 -22.63
C LYS A 545 1.08 -6.51 -22.81
N GLN A 546 1.29 -5.30 -22.28
CA GLN A 546 0.37 -4.17 -22.50
C GLN A 546 0.34 -3.73 -23.97
N ALA A 547 1.51 -3.62 -24.60
CA ALA A 547 1.64 -3.18 -25.99
C ALA A 547 0.86 -4.07 -26.97
N VAL A 548 0.83 -5.39 -26.75
CA VAL A 548 0.04 -6.34 -27.56
C VAL A 548 -1.47 -6.11 -27.43
N ILE A 549 -1.94 -5.67 -26.26
CA ILE A 549 -3.36 -5.36 -26.04
C ILE A 549 -3.70 -4.05 -26.72
N ILE A 550 -2.83 -3.05 -26.59
CA ILE A 550 -2.96 -1.75 -27.26
C ILE A 550 -3.00 -1.94 -28.78
N ASP A 551 -2.11 -2.75 -29.37
CA ASP A 551 -2.10 -3.04 -30.81
C ASP A 551 -3.43 -3.63 -31.31
N ARG A 552 -3.98 -4.61 -30.58
CA ARG A 552 -5.28 -5.22 -30.91
C ARG A 552 -6.44 -4.22 -30.82
N LEU A 553 -6.32 -3.24 -29.93
CA LEU A 553 -7.30 -2.17 -29.80
C LEU A 553 -7.12 -1.14 -30.93
N ALA A 554 -5.90 -0.64 -31.11
CA ALA A 554 -5.51 0.34 -32.12
C ALA A 554 -5.86 -0.12 -33.54
N SER A 555 -5.65 -1.39 -33.87
CA SER A 555 -6.02 -1.97 -35.17
C SER A 555 -7.51 -1.94 -35.50
N GLN A 556 -8.39 -1.66 -34.52
CA GLN A 556 -9.82 -1.47 -34.73
C GLN A 556 -10.20 -0.01 -34.98
N PHE A 557 -9.27 0.92 -34.81
CA PHE A 557 -9.49 2.37 -34.98
C PHE A 557 -8.46 2.93 -35.98
N PRO A 558 -8.65 2.69 -37.28
CA PRO A 558 -7.68 3.09 -38.31
C PRO A 558 -7.51 4.61 -38.43
N ASP A 559 -8.50 5.39 -37.97
CA ASP A 559 -8.48 6.86 -38.00
C ASP A 559 -7.89 7.47 -36.71
N ALA A 560 -7.50 6.64 -35.73
CA ALA A 560 -6.87 7.12 -34.51
C ALA A 560 -5.46 7.65 -34.80
N SER A 561 -5.11 8.78 -34.17
CA SER A 561 -3.77 9.37 -34.23
C SER A 561 -2.88 8.82 -33.12
N PHE A 562 -1.63 8.50 -33.44
CA PHE A 562 -0.66 7.95 -32.50
C PHE A 562 0.61 8.80 -32.51
N ALA A 563 1.16 9.09 -31.34
CA ALA A 563 2.45 9.72 -31.15
C ALA A 563 3.36 8.78 -30.35
N TYR A 564 4.67 8.82 -30.60
CA TYR A 564 5.61 7.90 -29.97
C TYR A 564 6.78 8.66 -29.34
N GLU A 565 7.28 8.16 -28.22
CA GLU A 565 8.47 8.65 -27.56
C GLU A 565 9.47 7.51 -27.34
N ILE A 566 10.61 7.59 -28.01
CA ILE A 566 11.58 6.50 -28.15
C ILE A 566 12.84 6.80 -27.32
N PRO A 567 13.26 5.89 -26.41
CA PRO A 567 14.52 5.99 -25.70
C PRO A 567 15.72 5.80 -26.65
N VAL A 568 16.78 6.58 -26.45
CA VAL A 568 18.06 6.40 -27.15
C VAL A 568 19.19 6.40 -26.11
N TYR A 569 19.74 5.22 -25.81
CA TYR A 569 20.86 5.10 -24.88
C TYR A 569 22.18 5.47 -25.55
N SER A 570 23.13 5.96 -24.75
CA SER A 570 24.47 6.33 -25.20
C SER A 570 25.15 5.16 -25.91
N GLY A 571 25.73 5.44 -27.09
CA GLY A 571 26.38 4.44 -27.93
C GLY A 571 25.44 3.54 -28.74
N SER A 572 24.11 3.68 -28.60
CA SER A 572 23.11 2.94 -29.37
C SER A 572 22.57 3.75 -30.55
N ASN A 573 22.13 3.07 -31.60
CA ASN A 573 21.35 3.72 -32.66
C ASN A 573 19.92 3.98 -32.19
N ALA A 574 19.33 5.06 -32.67
CA ALA A 574 17.93 5.36 -32.43
C ALA A 574 17.04 4.34 -33.17
N ALA A 575 16.08 3.76 -32.45
CA ALA A 575 15.12 2.83 -33.02
C ALA A 575 14.18 3.58 -33.99
N VAL A 576 13.91 2.99 -35.16
CA VAL A 576 13.01 3.60 -36.15
C VAL A 576 11.67 2.89 -36.06
N ILE A 577 10.61 3.62 -35.73
CA ILE A 577 9.25 3.05 -35.68
C ILE A 577 8.80 2.80 -37.11
N GLU A 578 8.51 1.55 -37.44
CA GLU A 578 7.88 1.21 -38.70
C GLU A 578 6.39 1.55 -38.63
N GLU A 579 5.91 2.39 -39.56
CA GLU A 579 4.49 2.75 -39.69
C GLU A 579 3.60 1.54 -39.95
#